data_AF-A0AB73QCQ4-F1
#
_entry.id   AF-A0AB73QCQ4-F1
#
_cell.length_a   1.000
_cell.length_b   1.000
_cell.length_c   1.000
_cell.angle_alpha   90.00
_cell.angle_beta   90.00
_cell.angle_gamma   90.00
#
_symmetry.space_group_name_H-M   'P 1'
#
loop_
_entity.id
_entity.type
_entity.pdbx_description
1 polymer ?
#
loop_
_entity_poly.entity_id
_entity_poly.type
_entity_poly.pdbx_seq_one_letter_code
_entity_poly.pdbx_strand_id
1 'polypeptide(L)'
;MFILTQLNINQRQRLWALMDTHTRQPLLYPLIYLIDHLALRSSATQSASLQALKFFYEFWHQKHGVTFCFSFYSSNHNPLIAIDELTAFFHYLENTHLYVPALTIRSTTQTTPQRCTNIRHVHSVIRFIRYLINTYISPRYIDGTPKELTRLATQLTGRLSIHKAEFRTLTHSRQMNNGTTHKRFRSLTAEMVMAFYQIITPGSISKKNPLNPFPAGEIQLRNFLICRLLLNYGLRVSELLLLECHSIKPNLRGDQFSLIVTTVDDDVSDQRKRLPSLKNVYANRVLALGKVRTSP
;
A
#
# COMPACT_ATOMS: atom_id res chain seq x y z
N MET A 1 7.53 22.42 -0.22
CA MET A 1 6.69 22.65 0.95
C MET A 1 6.64 21.43 1.87
N PHE A 2 6.31 20.22 1.38
CA PHE A 2 6.29 19.02 2.23
C PHE A 2 7.02 17.83 1.61
N ILE A 3 7.68 17.02 2.44
CA ILE A 3 8.45 15.85 2.01
C ILE A 3 8.23 14.65 2.94
N LEU A 4 8.21 13.45 2.35
CA LEU A 4 8.26 12.22 3.14
C LEU A 4 9.70 11.83 3.41
N THR A 5 10.03 11.67 4.69
CA THR A 5 11.37 11.28 5.14
C THR A 5 11.27 9.99 5.94
N GLN A 6 12.15 9.05 5.68
CA GLN A 6 12.27 7.86 6.51
C GLN A 6 13.27 8.13 7.63
N LEU A 7 12.80 8.08 8.88
CA LEU A 7 13.58 8.26 10.09
C LEU A 7 13.97 6.90 10.66
N ASN A 8 15.23 6.75 11.05
CA ASN A 8 15.71 5.57 11.78
C ASN A 8 15.54 5.84 13.27
N ILE A 9 14.68 5.07 13.95
CA ILE A 9 14.55 5.14 15.42
C ILE A 9 15.67 4.34 16.08
N ASN A 10 15.94 3.15 15.53
CA ASN A 10 17.04 2.28 15.94
C ASN A 10 17.46 1.43 14.73
N GLN A 11 18.41 0.50 14.92
CA GLN A 11 18.93 -0.35 13.84
C GLN A 11 17.84 -1.19 13.14
N ARG A 12 16.74 -1.50 13.83
CA ARG A 12 15.67 -2.40 13.34
C ARG A 12 14.37 -1.69 12.96
N GLN A 13 14.16 -0.44 13.40
CA GLN A 13 12.90 0.26 13.27
C GLN A 13 13.07 1.58 12.51
N ARG A 14 12.39 1.65 11.37
CA ARG A 14 12.29 2.84 10.53
C ARG A 14 10.85 3.32 10.49
N LEU A 15 10.63 4.60 10.77
CA LEU A 15 9.32 5.23 10.62
C LEU A 15 9.34 6.25 9.49
N TRP A 16 8.23 6.35 8.77
CA TRP A 16 8.03 7.45 7.84
C TRP A 16 7.49 8.66 8.57
N ALA A 17 7.99 9.86 8.27
CA ALA A 17 7.46 11.13 8.75
C ALA A 17 7.15 12.06 7.58
N LEU A 18 6.10 12.86 7.73
CA LEU A 18 5.76 13.94 6.80
C LEU A 18 6.33 15.25 7.36
N MET A 19 7.31 15.80 6.66
CA MET A 19 8.12 16.94 7.10
C MET A 19 7.78 18.19 6.30
N ASP A 20 7.84 19.34 6.96
CA ASP A 20 7.88 20.64 6.29
C ASP A 20 9.30 20.91 5.77
N THR A 21 9.41 21.30 4.50
CA THR A 21 10.71 21.56 3.85
C THR A 21 11.37 22.85 4.34
N HIS A 22 10.60 23.82 4.82
CA HIS A 22 11.10 25.11 5.30
C HIS A 22 11.61 25.02 6.73
N THR A 23 10.78 24.51 7.64
CA THR A 23 11.14 24.39 9.07
C THR A 23 11.99 23.17 9.37
N ARG A 24 12.02 22.18 8.45
CA ARG A 24 12.63 20.85 8.64
C ARG A 24 12.06 20.09 9.84
N GLN A 25 10.84 20.42 10.24
CA GLN A 25 10.13 19.78 11.34
C GLN A 25 9.00 18.89 10.82
N PRO A 26 8.64 17.83 11.55
CA PRO A 26 7.47 17.04 11.22
C PRO A 26 6.18 17.86 11.39
N LEU A 27 5.21 17.64 10.50
CA LEU A 27 3.89 18.24 10.65
C LEU A 27 3.19 17.64 11.87
N LEU A 28 2.62 18.49 12.72
CA LEU A 28 2.09 18.11 14.03
C LEU A 28 1.05 16.99 13.95
N TYR A 29 -0.11 17.25 13.33
CA TYR A 29 -1.20 16.27 13.32
C TYR A 29 -0.85 14.96 12.55
N PRO A 30 -0.13 15.00 11.41
CA PRO A 30 0.34 13.78 10.75
C PRO A 30 1.34 12.98 11.58
N LEU A 31 2.19 13.65 12.37
CA LEU A 31 3.13 12.99 13.28
C LEU A 31 2.39 12.25 14.41
N ILE A 32 1.43 12.92 15.07
CA ILE A 32 0.67 12.28 16.15
C ILE A 32 -0.14 11.11 15.59
N TYR A 33 -0.79 11.28 14.43
CA TYR A 33 -1.48 10.17 13.75
C TYR A 33 -0.55 9.01 13.38
N LEU A 34 0.68 9.31 12.95
CA LEU A 34 1.69 8.29 12.68
C LEU A 34 1.99 7.49 13.95
N ILE A 35 2.27 8.18 15.06
CA ILE A 35 2.63 7.55 16.35
C ILE A 35 1.47 6.68 16.85
N ASP A 36 0.25 7.22 16.87
CA ASP A 36 -0.91 6.56 17.46
C ASP A 36 -1.44 5.39 16.62
N HIS A 37 -1.42 5.51 15.27
CA HIS A 37 -2.13 4.58 14.40
C HIS A 37 -1.30 3.88 13.33
N LEU A 38 -0.15 4.44 12.95
CA LEU A 38 0.66 3.92 11.85
C LEU A 38 1.97 3.28 12.30
N ALA A 39 2.47 3.56 13.51
CA ALA A 39 3.79 3.10 13.98
C ALA A 39 3.96 1.58 13.93
N LEU A 40 2.89 0.83 14.24
CA LEU A 40 2.87 -0.64 14.20
C LEU A 40 2.45 -1.22 12.84
N ARG A 41 2.16 -0.37 11.85
CA ARG A 41 1.83 -0.80 10.48
C ARG A 41 3.11 -0.99 9.67
N SER A 42 3.03 -1.82 8.62
CA SER A 42 4.15 -2.01 7.69
C SER A 42 4.64 -0.68 7.11
N SER A 43 5.94 -0.58 6.82
CA SER A 43 6.57 0.62 6.21
C SER A 43 5.85 1.08 4.95
N ALA A 44 5.42 0.15 4.08
CA ALA A 44 4.65 0.47 2.89
C ALA A 44 3.28 1.11 3.21
N THR A 45 2.61 0.66 4.28
CA THR A 45 1.33 1.23 4.71
C THR A 45 1.52 2.61 5.31
N GLN A 46 2.58 2.82 6.10
CA GLN A 46 2.94 4.13 6.64
C GLN A 46 3.19 5.12 5.48
N SER A 47 4.08 4.74 4.56
CA SER A 47 4.43 5.54 3.38
C SER A 47 3.22 5.88 2.53
N ALA A 48 2.38 4.90 2.18
CA ALA A 48 1.18 5.14 1.37
C ALA A 48 0.17 6.07 2.07
N SER A 49 -0.01 5.91 3.38
CA SER A 49 -0.94 6.73 4.17
C SER A 49 -0.44 8.18 4.24
N LEU A 50 0.84 8.37 4.57
CA LEU A 50 1.46 9.70 4.66
C LEU A 50 1.60 10.37 3.29
N GLN A 51 1.76 9.60 2.21
CA GLN A 51 1.73 10.13 0.84
C GLN A 51 0.37 10.74 0.50
N ALA A 52 -0.72 10.10 0.92
CA ALA A 52 -2.05 10.68 0.76
C ALA A 52 -2.22 11.97 1.57
N LEU A 53 -1.70 12.00 2.81
CA LEU A 53 -1.72 13.21 3.64
C LEU A 53 -0.86 14.31 3.03
N LYS A 54 0.30 13.99 2.47
CA LYS A 54 1.13 14.94 1.74
C LYS A 54 0.33 15.63 0.65
N PHE A 55 -0.37 14.89 -0.20
CA PHE A 55 -1.20 15.47 -1.26
C PHE A 55 -2.32 16.35 -0.71
N PHE A 56 -2.95 15.95 0.39
CA PHE A 56 -3.98 16.77 1.04
C PHE A 56 -3.42 18.09 1.59
N TYR A 57 -2.23 18.05 2.19
CA TYR A 57 -1.57 19.25 2.71
C TYR A 57 -1.09 20.18 1.59
N GLU A 58 -0.57 19.63 0.49
CA GLU A 58 -0.22 20.41 -0.71
C GLU A 58 -1.46 21.08 -1.30
N PHE A 59 -2.56 20.33 -1.46
CA PHE A 59 -3.86 20.88 -1.88
C PHE A 59 -4.32 22.01 -0.96
N TRP A 60 -4.31 21.78 0.35
CA TRP A 60 -4.77 22.75 1.33
C TRP A 60 -3.97 24.04 1.25
N HIS A 61 -2.64 23.93 1.18
CA HIS A 61 -1.79 25.11 1.07
C HIS A 61 -1.98 25.84 -0.26
N GLN A 62 -2.10 25.13 -1.38
CA GLN A 62 -2.38 25.77 -2.67
C GLN A 62 -3.71 26.54 -2.65
N LYS A 63 -4.74 26.01 -1.97
CA LYS A 63 -6.06 26.63 -1.90
C LYS A 63 -6.15 27.78 -0.90
N HIS A 64 -5.59 27.61 0.31
CA HIS A 64 -5.79 28.52 1.43
C HIS A 64 -4.56 29.39 1.77
N GLY A 65 -3.40 29.12 1.17
CA GLY A 65 -2.15 29.86 1.43
C GLY A 65 -1.52 29.61 2.81
N VAL A 66 -2.08 28.68 3.60
CA VAL A 66 -1.62 28.34 4.95
C VAL A 66 -1.55 26.82 5.13
N THR A 67 -0.86 26.34 6.17
CA THR A 67 -0.81 24.89 6.45
C THR A 67 -2.14 24.42 7.04
N PHE A 68 -2.52 23.16 6.75
CA PHE A 68 -3.69 22.56 7.41
C PHE A 68 -3.53 22.51 8.94
N CYS A 69 -2.30 22.33 9.45
CA CYS A 69 -2.03 22.38 10.88
C CYS A 69 -2.47 23.72 11.48
N PHE A 70 -2.09 24.84 10.84
CA PHE A 70 -2.51 26.17 11.27
C PHE A 70 -4.03 26.32 11.19
N SER A 71 -4.64 25.98 10.04
CA SER A 71 -6.10 26.12 9.88
C SER A 71 -6.90 25.28 10.88
N PHE A 72 -6.46 24.06 11.18
CA PHE A 72 -7.15 23.17 12.12
C PHE A 72 -7.00 23.63 13.57
N TYR A 73 -5.83 24.13 13.95
CA TYR A 73 -5.65 24.75 15.27
C TYR A 73 -6.52 26.01 15.41
N SER A 74 -6.45 26.91 14.43
CA SER A 74 -7.19 28.18 14.43
C SER A 74 -8.71 28.01 14.32
N SER A 75 -9.22 26.87 13.85
CA SER A 75 -10.65 26.55 13.84
C SER A 75 -11.16 25.96 15.16
N ASN A 76 -10.37 26.03 16.23
CA ASN A 76 -10.60 25.33 17.49
C ASN A 76 -10.74 23.81 17.29
N HIS A 77 -9.85 23.23 16.49
CA HIS A 77 -9.84 21.80 16.14
C HIS A 77 -11.15 21.29 15.51
N ASN A 78 -11.87 22.15 14.79
CA ASN A 78 -13.10 21.76 14.11
C ASN A 78 -12.80 20.91 12.85
N PRO A 79 -13.10 19.60 12.82
CA PRO A 79 -12.78 18.72 11.70
C PRO A 79 -13.62 19.00 10.46
N LEU A 80 -14.73 19.74 10.61
CA LEU A 80 -15.62 20.08 9.52
C LEU A 80 -14.91 20.79 8.36
N ILE A 81 -13.92 21.65 8.68
CA ILE A 81 -13.12 22.36 7.66
C ILE A 81 -12.44 21.39 6.68
N ALA A 82 -12.09 20.19 7.13
CA ALA A 82 -11.45 19.18 6.30
C ALA A 82 -12.47 18.30 5.56
N ILE A 83 -13.61 18.02 6.21
CA ILE A 83 -14.68 17.20 5.64
C ILE A 83 -15.24 17.87 4.39
N ASP A 84 -15.51 19.17 4.46
CA ASP A 84 -16.16 19.92 3.36
C ASP A 84 -15.25 20.10 2.14
N GLU A 85 -13.95 19.86 2.31
CA GLU A 85 -12.96 19.94 1.24
C GLU A 85 -12.68 18.61 0.54
N LEU A 86 -13.28 17.50 0.96
CA LEU A 86 -12.99 16.17 0.40
C LEU A 86 -13.29 16.06 -1.10
N THR A 87 -14.37 16.68 -1.56
CA THR A 87 -14.74 16.69 -3.00
C THR A 87 -13.75 17.53 -3.80
N ALA A 88 -13.39 18.72 -3.30
CA ALA A 88 -12.40 19.59 -3.94
C ALA A 88 -11.01 18.93 -3.99
N PHE A 89 -10.62 18.24 -2.92
CA PHE A 89 -9.39 17.46 -2.87
C PHE A 89 -9.39 16.33 -3.90
N PHE A 90 -10.51 15.62 -4.08
CA PHE A 90 -10.59 14.59 -5.13
C PHE A 90 -10.40 15.18 -6.53
N HIS A 91 -11.01 16.33 -6.82
CA HIS A 91 -10.79 17.03 -8.09
C HIS A 91 -9.34 17.51 -8.27
N TYR A 92 -8.68 17.94 -7.19
CA TYR A 92 -7.25 18.25 -7.22
C TYR A 92 -6.39 17.04 -7.62
N LEU A 93 -6.72 15.85 -7.11
CA LEU A 93 -6.06 14.60 -7.53
C LEU A 93 -6.36 14.24 -9.00
N GLU A 94 -7.56 14.56 -9.49
CA GLU A 94 -7.92 14.37 -10.90
C GLU A 94 -7.20 15.37 -11.84
N ASN A 95 -6.86 16.57 -11.35
CA ASN A 95 -6.19 17.63 -12.13
C ASN A 95 -4.66 17.64 -11.96
N THR A 96 -4.02 16.48 -11.84
CA THR A 96 -2.54 16.35 -11.75
C THR A 96 -1.92 17.23 -10.65
N HIS A 97 -2.62 17.41 -9.53
CA HIS A 97 -2.17 18.19 -8.37
C HIS A 97 -2.04 19.70 -8.64
N LEU A 98 -2.81 20.21 -9.59
CA LEU A 98 -3.03 21.64 -9.78
C LEU A 98 -4.39 22.01 -9.19
N TYR A 99 -4.41 22.96 -8.27
CA TYR A 99 -5.66 23.56 -7.84
C TYR A 99 -6.26 24.41 -8.97
N VAL A 100 -7.51 24.11 -9.34
CA VAL A 100 -8.28 24.87 -10.31
C VAL A 100 -9.62 25.21 -9.66
N PRO A 101 -10.09 26.47 -9.68
CA PRO A 101 -11.42 26.83 -9.19
C PRO A 101 -12.50 25.97 -9.86
N ALA A 102 -13.49 25.53 -9.09
CA ALA A 102 -14.48 24.51 -9.49
C ALA A 102 -15.25 24.81 -10.80
N LEU A 103 -15.20 26.04 -11.31
CA LEU A 103 -15.84 26.47 -12.56
C LEU A 103 -15.09 26.05 -13.82
N THR A 104 -13.86 25.54 -13.72
CA THR A 104 -13.10 25.05 -14.89
C THR A 104 -13.07 23.52 -14.88
N ILE A 105 -14.18 22.90 -15.27
CA ILE A 105 -14.22 21.44 -15.52
C ILE A 105 -13.33 21.16 -16.73
N ARG A 106 -12.05 20.89 -16.49
CA ARG A 106 -11.21 20.24 -17.49
C ARG A 106 -11.68 18.78 -17.53
N SER A 107 -12.23 18.36 -18.66
CA SER A 107 -12.54 16.95 -18.93
C SER A 107 -11.23 16.16 -18.90
N THR A 108 -10.86 15.61 -17.74
CA THR A 108 -9.61 14.85 -17.60
C THR A 108 -9.82 13.42 -18.08
N THR A 109 -9.09 13.07 -19.13
CA THR A 109 -8.90 11.74 -19.71
C THR A 109 -8.08 10.81 -18.81
N GLN A 110 -8.38 10.76 -17.50
CA GLN A 110 -7.64 9.90 -16.57
C GLN A 110 -7.94 8.42 -16.83
N THR A 111 -6.88 7.61 -16.84
CA THR A 111 -7.00 6.15 -16.94
C THR A 111 -7.65 5.57 -15.69
N THR A 112 -8.41 4.48 -15.84
CA THR A 112 -9.12 3.82 -14.72
C THR A 112 -8.22 3.42 -13.53
N PRO A 113 -6.95 2.99 -13.70
CA PRO A 113 -6.07 2.69 -12.57
C PRO A 113 -5.66 3.93 -11.76
N GLN A 114 -5.47 5.07 -12.42
CA GLN A 114 -5.09 6.32 -11.76
C GLN A 114 -6.21 6.80 -10.84
N ARG A 115 -7.46 6.77 -11.33
CA ARG A 115 -8.62 7.18 -10.56
C ARG A 115 -8.86 6.30 -9.33
N CYS A 116 -8.70 4.97 -9.46
CA CYS A 116 -8.75 4.06 -8.31
C CYS A 116 -7.69 4.37 -7.26
N THR A 117 -6.49 4.80 -7.70
CA THR A 117 -5.41 5.22 -6.81
C THR A 117 -5.77 6.52 -6.09
N ASN A 118 -6.35 7.49 -6.80
CA ASN A 118 -6.85 8.74 -6.22
C ASN A 118 -7.92 8.48 -5.15
N ILE A 119 -8.87 7.58 -5.41
CA ILE A 119 -9.88 7.18 -4.41
C ILE A 119 -9.23 6.56 -3.16
N ARG A 120 -8.16 5.77 -3.31
CA ARG A 120 -7.41 5.24 -2.16
C ARG A 120 -6.73 6.35 -1.35
N HIS A 121 -6.23 7.40 -2.01
CA HIS A 121 -5.69 8.57 -1.32
C HIS A 121 -6.79 9.29 -0.53
N VAL A 122 -7.96 9.54 -1.13
CA VAL A 122 -9.12 10.12 -0.42
C VAL A 122 -9.52 9.28 0.78
N HIS A 123 -9.62 7.95 0.64
CA HIS A 123 -9.92 7.08 1.78
C HIS A 123 -8.88 7.12 2.90
N SER A 124 -7.61 7.36 2.57
CA SER A 124 -6.55 7.51 3.56
C SER A 124 -6.70 8.83 4.32
N VAL A 125 -7.05 9.92 3.63
CA VAL A 125 -7.39 11.21 4.25
C VAL A 125 -8.65 11.09 5.11
N ILE A 126 -9.68 10.39 4.66
CA ILE A 126 -10.88 10.10 5.46
C ILE A 126 -10.53 9.39 6.78
N ARG A 127 -9.60 8.42 6.75
CA ARG A 127 -9.14 7.76 8.00
C ARG A 127 -8.44 8.73 8.95
N PHE A 128 -7.63 9.63 8.40
CA PHE A 128 -6.96 10.67 9.17
C PHE A 128 -7.96 11.66 9.78
N ILE A 129 -8.95 12.15 9.01
CA ILE A 129 -10.01 13.02 9.55
C ILE A 129 -10.80 12.30 10.65
N ARG A 130 -11.10 11.00 10.47
CA ARG A 130 -11.77 10.22 11.52
C ARG A 130 -10.94 10.15 12.80
N TYR A 131 -9.63 10.01 12.68
CA TYR A 131 -8.73 10.09 13.82
C TYR A 131 -8.79 11.47 14.50
N LEU A 132 -8.81 12.56 13.72
CA LEU A 132 -8.95 13.91 14.27
C LEU A 132 -10.26 14.08 15.05
N ILE A 133 -11.38 13.58 14.50
CA ILE A 133 -12.67 13.59 15.20
C ILE A 133 -12.56 12.87 16.54
N ASN A 134 -12.03 11.65 16.55
CA ASN A 134 -11.94 10.84 17.76
C ASN A 134 -10.99 11.43 18.84
N THR A 135 -10.00 12.21 18.42
CA THR A 135 -8.97 12.76 19.31
C THR A 135 -9.35 14.14 19.85
N TYR A 136 -9.82 15.01 18.95
CA TYR A 136 -10.02 16.43 19.25
C TYR A 136 -11.47 16.81 19.55
N ILE A 137 -12.47 15.99 19.18
CA ILE A 137 -13.83 16.15 19.72
C ILE A 137 -13.89 15.49 21.09
N SER A 138 -13.20 16.08 22.06
CA SER A 138 -13.13 15.61 23.43
C SER A 138 -13.05 16.78 24.41
N PRO A 139 -13.40 16.57 25.70
CA PRO A 139 -13.38 17.64 26.71
C PRO A 139 -12.00 18.27 26.92
N ARG A 140 -10.94 17.65 26.39
CA ARG A 140 -9.56 18.17 26.48
C ARG A 140 -9.30 19.33 25.52
N TYR A 141 -10.07 19.43 24.44
CA TYR A 141 -9.82 20.38 23.35
C TYR A 141 -11.03 21.25 23.03
N ILE A 142 -12.24 20.80 23.37
CA ILE A 142 -13.48 21.52 23.10
C ILE A 142 -14.34 21.53 24.36
N ASP A 143 -14.75 22.73 24.77
CA ASP A 143 -15.69 22.92 25.86
C ASP A 143 -17.07 22.39 25.46
N GLY A 144 -17.67 21.60 26.34
CA GLY A 144 -19.00 21.04 26.13
C GLY A 144 -19.25 19.85 27.04
N THR A 145 -20.53 19.52 27.23
CA THR A 145 -20.88 18.33 28.00
C THR A 145 -20.49 17.07 27.21
N PRO A 146 -20.16 15.95 27.89
CA PRO A 146 -19.84 14.70 27.20
C PRO A 146 -20.93 14.24 26.20
N LYS A 147 -22.19 14.53 26.49
CA LYS A 147 -23.33 14.25 25.60
C LYS A 147 -23.29 15.08 24.32
N GLU A 148 -23.02 16.39 24.43
CA GLU A 148 -22.90 17.28 23.27
C GLU A 148 -21.71 16.91 22.38
N LEU A 149 -20.56 16.61 22.98
CA LEU A 149 -19.37 16.19 22.24
C LEU A 149 -19.59 14.85 21.54
N THR A 150 -20.25 13.89 22.20
CA THR A 150 -20.62 12.61 21.58
C THR A 150 -21.57 12.80 20.40
N ARG A 151 -22.56 13.69 20.54
CA ARG A 151 -23.49 14.04 19.45
C ARG A 151 -22.75 14.67 18.27
N LEU A 152 -21.86 15.63 18.53
CA LEU A 152 -21.04 16.28 17.51
C LEU A 152 -20.13 15.29 16.78
N ALA A 153 -19.40 14.44 17.52
CA ALA A 153 -18.54 13.41 16.94
C ALA A 153 -19.33 12.43 16.06
N THR A 154 -20.55 12.06 16.49
CA THR A 154 -21.45 11.18 15.72
C THR A 154 -21.90 11.86 14.42
N GLN A 155 -22.29 13.13 14.48
CA GLN A 155 -22.70 13.91 13.31
C GLN A 155 -21.56 14.05 12.29
N LEU A 156 -20.36 14.43 12.75
CA LEU A 156 -19.18 14.56 11.89
C LEU A 156 -18.78 13.21 11.28
N THR A 157 -18.81 12.13 12.07
CA THR A 157 -18.54 10.78 11.57
C THR A 157 -19.58 10.31 10.55
N GLY A 158 -20.84 10.71 10.74
CA GLY A 158 -21.94 10.48 9.79
C GLY A 158 -21.65 11.15 8.44
N ARG A 159 -21.35 12.45 8.43
CA ARG A 159 -20.97 13.19 7.19
C ARG A 159 -19.78 12.57 6.49
N LEU A 160 -18.74 12.23 7.25
CA LEU A 160 -17.55 11.58 6.73
C LEU A 160 -17.84 10.20 6.11
N SER A 161 -18.81 9.47 6.67
CA SER A 161 -19.25 8.16 6.16
C SER A 161 -20.03 8.27 4.86
N ILE A 162 -20.79 9.36 4.66
CA ILE A 162 -21.48 9.66 3.39
C ILE A 162 -20.44 9.83 2.28
N HIS A 163 -19.45 10.71 2.45
CA HIS A 163 -18.37 10.86 1.47
C HIS A 163 -17.63 9.55 1.21
N LYS A 164 -17.34 8.77 2.26
CA LYS A 164 -16.71 7.46 2.11
C LYS A 164 -17.56 6.52 1.23
N ALA A 165 -18.89 6.55 1.35
CA ALA A 165 -19.78 5.75 0.53
C ALA A 165 -19.82 6.24 -0.92
N GLU A 166 -19.90 7.55 -1.14
CA GLU A 166 -19.86 8.17 -2.48
C GLU A 166 -18.59 7.78 -3.26
N PHE A 167 -17.42 7.89 -2.63
CA PHE A 167 -16.17 7.48 -3.29
C PHE A 167 -16.09 5.96 -3.52
N ARG A 168 -16.78 5.16 -2.71
CA ARG A 168 -16.86 3.71 -2.91
C ARG A 168 -17.78 3.35 -4.08
N THR A 169 -18.93 4.01 -4.26
CA THR A 169 -19.82 3.74 -5.40
C THR A 169 -19.16 4.09 -6.73
N LEU A 170 -18.32 5.12 -6.77
CA LEU A 170 -17.49 5.47 -7.94
C LEU A 170 -16.55 4.32 -8.37
N THR A 171 -16.12 3.46 -7.44
CA THR A 171 -15.31 2.27 -7.78
C THR A 171 -16.14 1.10 -8.30
N HIS A 172 -17.38 0.91 -7.80
CA HIS A 172 -18.22 -0.25 -8.11
C HIS A 172 -19.10 -0.06 -9.36
N SER A 173 -19.66 1.13 -9.58
CA SER A 173 -20.56 1.42 -10.71
C SER A 173 -19.93 1.12 -12.08
N ARG A 174 -18.60 1.21 -12.21
CA ARG A 174 -17.90 0.95 -13.48
C ARG A 174 -17.33 -0.46 -13.62
N GLN A 175 -17.37 -1.29 -12.58
CA GLN A 175 -17.10 -2.72 -12.74
C GLN A 175 -18.21 -3.41 -13.56
N MET A 176 -19.43 -2.89 -13.52
CA MET A 176 -20.56 -3.41 -14.29
C MET A 176 -20.72 -2.82 -15.70
N ASN A 177 -20.30 -1.56 -15.93
CA ASN A 177 -20.47 -0.90 -17.23
C ASN A 177 -19.43 -1.28 -18.31
N ASN A 178 -18.46 -2.14 -18.02
CA ASN A 178 -17.54 -2.68 -19.02
C ASN A 178 -18.12 -3.92 -19.72
N GLY A 179 -19.26 -3.74 -20.41
CA GLY A 179 -19.95 -4.75 -21.21
C GLY A 179 -19.18 -5.28 -22.44
N THR A 180 -17.96 -4.77 -22.68
CA THR A 180 -17.01 -5.27 -23.70
C THR A 180 -15.63 -5.46 -23.08
N THR A 181 -15.57 -6.12 -21.93
CA THR A 181 -14.29 -6.54 -21.35
C THR A 181 -13.75 -7.70 -22.15
N HIS A 182 -12.66 -7.50 -22.91
CA HIS A 182 -11.66 -8.56 -22.99
C HIS A 182 -11.46 -9.05 -21.56
N LYS A 183 -11.82 -10.31 -21.29
CA LYS A 183 -11.67 -10.92 -19.96
C LYS A 183 -10.20 -10.79 -19.59
N ARG A 184 -9.86 -9.73 -18.84
CA ARG A 184 -8.50 -9.48 -18.43
C ARG A 184 -8.18 -10.58 -17.43
N PHE A 185 -7.42 -11.57 -17.87
CA PHE A 185 -7.06 -12.72 -17.05
C PHE A 185 -6.44 -12.21 -15.75
N ARG A 186 -7.08 -12.53 -14.61
CA ARG A 186 -6.56 -12.19 -13.28
C ARG A 186 -5.51 -13.22 -12.81
N SER A 187 -5.46 -14.36 -13.49
CA SER A 187 -4.56 -15.49 -13.26
C SER A 187 -4.34 -16.24 -14.58
N LEU A 188 -3.27 -17.03 -14.63
CA LEU A 188 -3.02 -17.94 -15.76
C LEU A 188 -4.04 -19.08 -15.74
N THR A 189 -4.53 -19.49 -16.91
CA THR A 189 -5.28 -20.75 -17.06
C THR A 189 -4.31 -21.94 -17.03
N ALA A 190 -4.83 -23.17 -16.96
CA ALA A 190 -4.00 -24.38 -16.95
C ALA A 190 -3.14 -24.47 -18.23
N GLU A 191 -3.72 -24.14 -19.38
CA GLU A 191 -3.04 -24.14 -20.69
C GLU A 191 -1.93 -23.09 -20.72
N MET A 192 -2.20 -21.89 -20.17
CA MET A 192 -1.19 -20.84 -20.05
C MET A 192 -0.05 -21.24 -19.10
N VAL A 193 -0.34 -21.96 -18.02
CA VAL A 193 0.70 -22.50 -17.12
C VAL A 193 1.56 -23.54 -17.84
N MET A 194 0.96 -24.44 -18.63
CA MET A 194 1.71 -25.41 -19.43
C MET A 194 2.60 -24.72 -20.46
N ALA A 195 2.05 -23.77 -21.22
CA ALA A 195 2.82 -22.98 -22.19
C ALA A 195 3.95 -22.19 -21.51
N PHE A 196 3.67 -21.60 -20.35
CA PHE A 196 4.68 -20.90 -19.56
C PHE A 196 5.82 -21.83 -19.17
N TYR A 197 5.53 -23.04 -18.67
CA TYR A 197 6.58 -24.02 -18.35
C TYR A 197 7.41 -24.42 -19.56
N GLN A 198 6.80 -24.59 -20.74
CA GLN A 198 7.54 -24.86 -21.98
C GLN A 198 8.51 -23.73 -22.32
N ILE A 199 8.09 -22.47 -22.16
CA ILE A 199 8.92 -21.29 -22.40
C ILE A 199 10.11 -21.25 -21.43
N ILE A 200 9.89 -21.44 -20.12
CA ILE A 200 10.94 -21.24 -19.11
C ILE A 200 11.81 -22.47 -18.84
N THR A 201 11.49 -23.64 -19.43
CA THR A 201 12.25 -24.88 -19.20
C THR A 201 13.71 -24.67 -19.63
N PRO A 202 14.71 -25.00 -18.78
CA PRO A 202 16.12 -24.86 -19.13
C PRO A 202 16.47 -25.73 -20.34
N GLY A 203 17.23 -25.17 -21.28
CA GLY A 203 17.85 -25.95 -22.34
C GLY A 203 19.03 -26.77 -21.79
N SER A 204 19.31 -27.90 -22.41
CA SER A 204 20.52 -28.68 -22.16
C SER A 204 21.58 -28.42 -23.23
N ILE A 205 22.76 -29.04 -23.07
CA ILE A 205 23.80 -29.04 -24.10
C ILE A 205 23.31 -29.73 -25.38
N SER A 206 22.56 -30.83 -25.24
CA SER A 206 22.03 -31.63 -26.36
C SER A 206 20.73 -31.08 -26.96
N LYS A 207 19.93 -30.35 -26.19
CA LYS A 207 18.63 -29.81 -26.62
C LYS A 207 18.45 -28.38 -26.11
N LYS A 208 18.73 -27.42 -26.97
CA LYS A 208 18.48 -26.01 -26.68
C LYS A 208 16.97 -25.74 -26.66
N ASN A 209 16.53 -24.85 -25.76
CA ASN A 209 15.18 -24.32 -25.76
C ASN A 209 15.18 -22.91 -26.37
N PRO A 210 14.75 -22.75 -27.64
CA PRO A 210 14.78 -21.45 -28.31
C PRO A 210 13.75 -20.47 -27.74
N LEU A 211 12.75 -20.95 -26.99
CA LEU A 211 11.73 -20.10 -26.37
C LEU A 211 12.21 -19.49 -25.05
N ASN A 212 13.25 -20.04 -24.44
CA ASN A 212 13.71 -19.59 -23.14
C ASN A 212 14.40 -18.22 -23.27
N PRO A 213 13.88 -17.16 -22.62
CA PRO A 213 14.41 -15.81 -22.78
C PRO A 213 15.74 -15.60 -22.04
N PHE A 214 16.20 -16.56 -21.24
CA PHE A 214 17.42 -16.39 -20.44
C PHE A 214 18.66 -16.91 -21.18
N PRO A 215 19.79 -16.18 -21.15
CA PRO A 215 20.91 -16.42 -22.06
C PRO A 215 21.81 -17.61 -21.69
N ALA A 216 21.87 -18.01 -20.41
CA ALA A 216 22.81 -19.00 -19.91
C ALA A 216 22.13 -20.12 -19.11
N GLY A 217 22.67 -21.34 -19.17
CA GLY A 217 22.09 -22.53 -18.52
C GLY A 217 21.87 -22.39 -17.01
N GLU A 218 22.86 -21.86 -16.29
CA GLU A 218 22.73 -21.60 -14.84
C GLU A 218 21.64 -20.57 -14.53
N ILE A 219 21.54 -19.51 -15.36
CA ILE A 219 20.51 -18.48 -15.21
C ILE A 219 19.13 -19.06 -15.53
N GLN A 220 19.03 -19.90 -16.56
CA GLN A 220 17.82 -20.62 -16.93
C GLN A 220 17.36 -21.52 -15.78
N LEU A 221 18.26 -22.31 -15.20
CA LEU A 221 17.96 -23.20 -14.07
C LEU A 221 17.48 -22.41 -12.86
N ARG A 222 18.22 -21.37 -12.46
CA ARG A 222 17.86 -20.49 -11.34
C ARG A 222 16.47 -19.89 -11.55
N ASN A 223 16.22 -19.30 -12.71
CA ASN A 223 14.95 -18.62 -12.98
C ASN A 223 13.79 -19.63 -13.14
N PHE A 224 14.06 -20.82 -13.66
CA PHE A 224 13.08 -21.91 -13.71
C PHE A 224 12.64 -22.33 -12.30
N LEU A 225 13.59 -22.51 -11.37
CA LEU A 225 13.30 -22.83 -9.96
C LEU A 225 12.50 -21.70 -9.30
N ILE A 226 12.89 -20.44 -9.51
CA ILE A 226 12.14 -19.27 -9.02
C ILE A 226 10.68 -19.31 -9.48
N CYS A 227 10.45 -19.50 -10.78
CA CYS A 227 9.11 -19.55 -11.36
C CYS A 227 8.29 -20.74 -10.83
N ARG A 228 8.90 -21.92 -10.68
CA ARG A 228 8.26 -23.11 -10.06
C ARG A 228 7.84 -22.83 -8.62
N LEU A 229 8.70 -22.18 -7.84
CA LEU A 229 8.42 -21.84 -6.45
C LEU A 229 7.25 -20.85 -6.35
N LEU A 230 7.25 -19.81 -7.19
CA LEU A 230 6.17 -18.82 -7.24
C LEU A 230 4.83 -19.44 -7.65
N LEU A 231 4.80 -20.28 -8.69
CA LEU A 231 3.57 -20.86 -9.23
C LEU A 231 3.00 -21.98 -8.35
N ASN A 232 3.84 -22.92 -7.90
CA ASN A 232 3.36 -24.11 -7.21
C ASN A 232 3.03 -23.87 -5.74
N TYR A 233 3.70 -22.90 -5.10
CA TYR A 233 3.54 -22.62 -3.68
C TYR A 233 2.92 -21.25 -3.39
N GLY A 234 2.61 -20.46 -4.42
CA GLY A 234 2.00 -19.15 -4.28
C GLY A 234 2.85 -18.20 -3.42
N LEU A 235 4.18 -18.27 -3.58
CA LEU A 235 5.09 -17.37 -2.88
C LEU A 235 4.92 -15.94 -3.39
N ARG A 236 4.98 -14.97 -2.48
CA ARG A 236 5.17 -13.57 -2.88
C ARG A 236 6.63 -13.37 -3.26
N VAL A 237 6.90 -12.39 -4.12
CA VAL A 237 8.28 -12.04 -4.54
C VAL A 237 9.16 -11.76 -3.31
N SER A 238 8.67 -11.04 -2.31
CA SER A 238 9.45 -10.76 -1.09
C SER A 238 9.70 -12.01 -0.24
N GLU A 239 8.80 -12.99 -0.24
CA GLU A 239 8.98 -14.25 0.48
C GLU A 239 10.03 -15.13 -0.21
N LEU A 240 9.98 -15.21 -1.54
CA LEU A 240 10.98 -15.91 -2.34
C LEU A 240 12.39 -15.34 -2.09
N LEU A 241 12.50 -14.01 -1.99
CA LEU A 241 13.75 -13.31 -1.78
C LEU A 241 14.34 -13.46 -0.36
N LEU A 242 13.56 -14.02 0.58
CA LEU A 242 13.99 -14.37 1.94
C LEU A 242 14.45 -15.84 2.05
N LEU A 243 14.30 -16.65 1.01
CA LEU A 243 14.67 -18.05 1.07
C LEU A 243 16.18 -18.24 1.07
N GLU A 244 16.64 -19.09 1.97
CA GLU A 244 18.01 -19.57 2.05
C GLU A 244 18.08 -21.08 1.85
N CYS A 245 19.29 -21.63 1.69
CA CYS A 245 19.46 -23.08 1.59
C CYS A 245 18.88 -23.81 2.82
N HIS A 246 19.01 -23.21 4.01
CA HIS A 246 18.47 -23.77 5.26
C HIS A 246 16.95 -23.59 5.42
N SER A 247 16.28 -22.89 4.49
CA SER A 247 14.82 -22.81 4.46
C SER A 247 14.18 -24.13 4.06
N ILE A 248 14.92 -25.03 3.39
CA ILE A 248 14.45 -26.36 3.05
C ILE A 248 14.85 -27.30 4.19
N LYS A 249 13.85 -27.83 4.92
CA LYS A 249 14.10 -28.77 6.03
C LYS A 249 13.41 -30.10 5.78
N PRO A 250 14.10 -31.23 6.01
CA PRO A 250 13.44 -32.53 6.02
C PRO A 250 12.48 -32.63 7.22
N ASN A 251 11.47 -33.48 7.10
CA ASN A 251 10.70 -33.93 8.24
C ASN A 251 11.52 -34.90 9.11
N LEU A 252 11.01 -35.26 10.29
CA LEU A 252 11.71 -36.14 11.23
C LEU A 252 12.10 -37.50 10.65
N ARG A 253 11.38 -37.97 9.62
CA ARG A 253 11.63 -39.25 8.95
C ARG A 253 12.58 -39.14 7.75
N GLY A 254 12.91 -37.92 7.31
CA GLY A 254 13.76 -37.66 6.14
C GLY A 254 13.10 -37.94 4.78
N ASP A 255 11.82 -38.31 4.73
CA ASP A 255 11.11 -38.73 3.51
C ASP A 255 10.32 -37.60 2.84
N GLN A 256 10.12 -36.48 3.55
CA GLN A 256 9.46 -35.28 3.03
C GLN A 256 10.26 -34.04 3.37
N PHE A 257 10.16 -33.02 2.51
CA PHE A 257 10.80 -31.73 2.74
C PHE A 257 9.74 -30.65 2.92
N SER A 258 10.06 -29.64 3.72
CA SER A 258 9.25 -28.45 3.91
C SER A 258 10.07 -27.21 3.60
N LEU A 259 9.42 -26.21 3.02
CA LEU A 259 9.96 -24.89 2.80
C LEU A 259 9.48 -23.96 3.92
N ILE A 260 10.43 -23.44 4.67
CA ILE A 260 10.22 -22.52 5.79
C ILE A 260 10.45 -21.10 5.29
N VAL A 261 9.38 -20.33 5.26
CA VAL A 261 9.41 -18.90 4.92
C VAL A 261 9.41 -18.12 6.23
N THR A 262 10.57 -17.54 6.56
CA THR A 262 10.78 -16.72 7.76
C THR A 262 11.64 -15.51 7.44
N THR A 263 11.70 -14.54 8.34
CA THR A 263 12.73 -13.50 8.29
C THR A 263 14.11 -14.12 8.48
N VAL A 264 15.10 -13.59 7.77
CA VAL A 264 16.51 -13.95 7.92
C VAL A 264 17.03 -13.41 9.26
N ASP A 265 17.93 -14.15 9.90
CA ASP A 265 18.60 -13.70 11.12
C ASP A 265 19.53 -12.51 10.81
N ASP A 266 19.58 -11.52 11.70
CA ASP A 266 20.22 -10.20 11.47
C ASP A 266 21.74 -10.24 11.25
N ASP A 267 22.37 -11.40 11.42
CA ASP A 267 23.83 -11.56 11.35
C ASP A 267 24.35 -11.69 9.91
N VAL A 268 23.45 -11.78 8.91
CA VAL A 268 23.83 -11.86 7.49
C VAL A 268 23.66 -10.49 6.81
N SER A 269 24.80 -9.90 6.40
CA SER A 269 24.82 -8.64 5.66
C SER A 269 24.21 -8.78 4.26
N ASP A 270 22.96 -8.34 4.09
CA ASP A 270 22.28 -8.25 2.80
C ASP A 270 22.61 -6.94 2.05
N GLN A 271 23.30 -7.07 0.91
CA GLN A 271 23.73 -5.91 0.10
C GLN A 271 22.63 -5.28 -0.76
N ARG A 272 21.39 -5.80 -0.73
CA ARG A 272 20.30 -5.25 -1.54
C ARG A 272 19.88 -3.87 -1.01
N LYS A 273 19.79 -2.89 -1.92
CA LYS A 273 19.27 -1.54 -1.63
C LYS A 273 17.85 -1.56 -1.01
N ARG A 274 17.04 -2.56 -1.37
CA ARG A 274 15.71 -2.80 -0.80
C ARG A 274 15.68 -4.21 -0.23
N LEU A 275 15.71 -4.28 1.09
CA LEU A 275 15.63 -5.54 1.82
C LEU A 275 14.24 -6.15 1.64
N PRO A 276 14.14 -7.46 1.30
CA PRO A 276 12.87 -8.14 1.32
C PRO A 276 12.38 -8.26 2.77
N SER A 277 11.07 -8.23 2.96
CA SER A 277 10.48 -8.44 4.27
C SER A 277 9.18 -9.20 4.16
N LEU A 278 8.82 -9.87 5.24
CA LEU A 278 7.48 -10.36 5.43
C LEU A 278 6.51 -9.18 5.65
N LYS A 279 5.24 -9.41 5.34
CA LYS A 279 4.20 -8.39 5.47
C LYS A 279 3.99 -7.95 6.93
N ASN A 280 4.10 -8.91 7.84
CA ASN A 280 4.03 -8.73 9.29
C ASN A 280 4.66 -9.95 9.98
N VAL A 281 4.81 -9.90 11.31
CA VAL A 281 5.42 -10.96 12.15
C VAL A 281 4.67 -12.29 12.06
N TYR A 282 3.37 -12.26 11.71
CA TYR A 282 2.53 -13.46 11.57
C TYR A 282 2.56 -14.08 10.17
N ALA A 283 3.32 -13.52 9.23
CA ALA A 283 3.40 -14.03 7.86
C ALA A 283 4.43 -15.15 7.68
N ASN A 284 5.07 -15.59 8.76
CA ASN A 284 5.89 -16.80 8.76
C ASN A 284 5.03 -18.02 8.39
N ARG A 285 5.50 -18.87 7.49
CA ARG A 285 4.75 -20.07 7.08
C ARG A 285 5.66 -21.23 6.68
N VAL A 286 5.15 -22.44 6.92
CA VAL A 286 5.79 -23.69 6.51
C VAL A 286 4.95 -24.32 5.40
N LEU A 287 5.60 -24.66 4.29
CA LEU A 287 4.95 -25.22 3.10
C LEU A 287 5.54 -26.59 2.81
N ALA A 288 4.71 -27.64 2.78
CA ALA A 288 5.18 -28.97 2.41
C ALA A 288 5.61 -28.96 0.93
N LEU A 289 6.85 -29.38 0.65
CA LEU A 289 7.33 -29.57 -0.71
C LEU A 289 6.80 -30.92 -1.21
N GLY A 290 5.77 -30.86 -2.05
CA GLY A 290 5.19 -32.05 -2.65
C GLY A 290 6.11 -32.67 -3.68
N LYS A 291 6.03 -34.00 -3.84
CA LYS A 291 6.45 -34.64 -5.10
C LYS A 291 5.63 -33.99 -6.21
N VAL A 292 6.31 -33.48 -7.23
CA VAL A 292 5.70 -32.86 -8.41
C VAL A 292 4.60 -33.80 -8.89
N ARG A 293 3.33 -33.35 -8.91
CA ARG A 293 2.31 -34.01 -9.73
C ARG A 293 2.79 -33.83 -11.16
N THR A 294 3.47 -34.82 -11.70
CA THR A 294 3.55 -35.02 -13.14
C THR A 294 2.12 -35.32 -13.56
N SER A 295 1.38 -34.29 -13.95
CA SER A 295 0.16 -34.52 -14.72
C SER A 295 0.55 -35.27 -16.00
N PRO A 296 -0.24 -36.26 -16.44
CA PRO A 296 0.03 -37.02 -17.66
C PRO A 296 0.07 -36.12 -18.90
#